data_AF-A0A382G0Z5-F1
#
_entry.id   AF-A0A382G0Z5-F1
#
_cell.length_a   1.000
_cell.length_b   1.000
_cell.length_c   1.000
_cell.angle_alpha   90.00
_cell.angle_beta   90.00
_cell.angle_gamma   90.00
#
_symmetry.space_group_name_H-M   'P 1'
#
loop_
_entity.id
_entity.type
_entity.pdbx_description
1 polymer ?
#
loop_
_entity_poly.entity_id
_entity_poly.type
_entity_poly.pdbx_seq_one_letter_code
_entity_poly.pdbx_strand_id
1 'polypeptide(L)' 'MLKDYGVWGKKKFMGREYMGISRVTYIIDENGIIEKVYEKVSVKSHARDILNNFV' A
#
# COMPACT_ATOMS: atom_id res chain seq x y z
N MET A 1 -9.34 -8.12 -8.03
CA MET A 1 -9.11 -7.19 -6.91
C MET A 1 -7.64 -6.85 -6.71
N LEU A 2 -6.78 -7.73 -6.15
CA LEU A 2 -5.38 -7.35 -5.82
C LEU A 2 -4.52 -6.92 -7.02
N LYS A 3 -4.77 -7.48 -8.21
CA LYS A 3 -4.11 -7.05 -9.46
C LYS A 3 -4.57 -5.66 -9.90
N ASP A 4 -5.86 -5.35 -9.71
CA ASP A 4 -6.47 -4.08 -10.12
C ASP A 4 -5.96 -2.90 -9.27
N TYR A 5 -5.67 -3.17 -7.98
CA TYR A 5 -4.98 -2.20 -7.11
C TYR A 5 -3.46 -2.11 -7.37
N GLY A 6 -2.89 -2.92 -8.26
CA GLY A 6 -1.45 -2.89 -8.57
C GLY A 6 -0.53 -3.40 -7.45
N VAL A 7 -1.06 -4.03 -6.40
CA VAL A 7 -0.26 -4.49 -5.26
C VAL A 7 0.43 -5.83 -5.50
N TRP A 8 0.00 -6.60 -6.51
CA TRP A 8 0.60 -7.88 -6.87
C TRP A 8 1.69 -7.68 -7.93
N GLY A 9 2.94 -7.99 -7.59
CA GLY A 9 4.06 -7.75 -8.50
C GLY A 9 5.27 -8.64 -8.23
N LYS A 10 6.26 -8.54 -9.14
CA LYS A 10 7.56 -9.19 -8.97
C LYS A 10 8.33 -8.51 -7.84
N LYS A 11 8.88 -9.30 -6.95
CA LYS A 11 9.83 -8.90 -5.92
C LYS A 11 11.13 -9.62 -6.14
N LYS A 12 12.23 -8.89 -5.92
CA LYS A 12 13.58 -9.45 -5.96
C LYS A 12 14.17 -9.36 -4.56
N PHE A 13 14.55 -10.50 -4.01
CA PHE A 13 15.24 -10.56 -2.72
C PHE A 13 16.39 -11.56 -2.81
N MET A 14 17.59 -11.09 -2.46
CA MET A 14 18.82 -11.90 -2.46
C MET A 14 19.02 -12.70 -3.77
N GLY A 15 18.88 -12.03 -4.91
CA GLY A 15 19.08 -12.63 -6.23
C GLY A 15 17.95 -13.56 -6.72
N ARG A 16 16.92 -13.81 -5.90
CA ARG A 16 15.74 -14.60 -6.28
C ARG A 16 14.57 -13.69 -6.62
N GLU A 17 13.85 -14.03 -7.68
CA GLU A 17 12.60 -13.36 -8.08
C GLU A 17 11.39 -14.20 -7.70
N TYR A 18 10.39 -13.57 -7.11
CA TYR A 18 9.13 -14.20 -6.74
C TYR A 18 7.98 -13.21 -6.88
N MET A 19 6.79 -13.71 -7.11
CA MET A 19 5.58 -12.89 -7.06
C MET A 19 5.14 -12.70 -5.62
N GLY A 20 4.75 -11.49 -5.26
CA GLY A 20 4.28 -11.21 -3.91
C GLY A 20 3.40 -9.97 -3.83
N ILE A 21 2.66 -9.88 -2.73
CA ILE A 21 1.81 -8.72 -2.41
C ILE A 21 2.67 -7.64 -1.75
N SER A 22 2.66 -6.43 -2.29
CA SER A 22 3.23 -5.24 -1.66
C SER A 22 2.26 -4.67 -0.62
N ARG A 23 2.80 -4.25 0.53
CA ARG A 23 1.99 -3.57 1.55
C ARG A 23 1.73 -2.14 1.08
N VAL A 24 0.47 -1.85 0.79
CA VAL A 24 -0.01 -0.54 0.37
C VAL A 24 -1.32 -0.26 1.10
N THR A 25 -1.54 0.99 1.50
CA THR A 25 -2.82 1.45 2.05
C THR A 25 -3.43 2.49 1.12
N TYR A 26 -4.72 2.34 0.82
CA TYR A 26 -5.49 3.27 0.01
C TYR A 26 -6.54 3.94 0.90
N ILE A 27 -6.68 5.24 0.75
CA ILE A 27 -7.78 6.02 1.32
C ILE A 27 -8.76 6.28 0.19
N ILE A 28 -10.01 5.86 0.37
CA ILE A 28 -11.06 5.91 -0.63
C ILE A 28 -12.23 6.70 -0.04
N ASP A 29 -12.73 7.68 -0.78
CA ASP A 29 -13.88 8.49 -0.37
C ASP A 29 -15.21 7.72 -0.54
N GLU A 30 -16.33 8.36 -0.17
CA GLU A 30 -17.68 7.80 -0.35
C GLU A 30 -18.10 7.57 -1.81
N ASN A 31 -17.42 8.20 -2.77
CA ASN A 31 -17.69 8.07 -4.20
C ASN A 31 -16.86 6.95 -4.85
N GLY A 32 -15.97 6.31 -4.08
CA GLY A 32 -15.07 5.27 -4.58
C GLY A 32 -13.79 5.81 -5.24
N ILE A 33 -13.47 7.09 -5.05
CA ILE A 33 -12.26 7.73 -5.57
C ILE A 33 -11.12 7.53 -4.57
N ILE A 34 -9.95 7.11 -5.07
CA ILE A 34 -8.73 6.99 -4.26
C ILE A 34 -8.15 8.39 -4.04
N GLU A 35 -8.22 8.89 -2.81
CA GLU A 35 -7.67 10.20 -2.44
C GLU A 35 -6.17 10.14 -2.11
N LYS A 36 -5.73 9.06 -1.46
CA LYS A 36 -4.32 8.90 -1.03
C LYS A 36 -3.86 7.44 -1.16
N VAL A 37 -2.59 7.26 -1.50
CA VAL A 37 -1.91 5.96 -1.58
C VAL A 37 -0.64 5.99 -0.76
N TYR A 38 -0.47 5.02 0.14
CA TYR A 38 0.70 4.89 0.99
C TYR A 38 1.44 3.58 0.67
N GLU A 39 2.61 3.69 0.06
CA GLU A 39 3.46 2.56 -0.29
C GLU A 39 4.63 2.40 0.70
N LYS A 40 5.17 1.17 0.81
CA LYS A 40 6.40 0.87 1.60
C LYS A 40 6.33 1.34 3.07
N VAL A 41 5.17 1.20 3.68
CA VAL A 41 4.89 1.70 5.02
C VAL A 41 5.50 0.85 6.13
N SER A 42 5.92 1.51 7.21
CA SER A 42 6.41 0.85 8.43
C SER A 42 5.25 0.44 9.33
N VAL A 43 5.17 -0.84 9.71
CA VAL A 43 4.08 -1.35 10.57
C VAL A 43 3.94 -0.57 11.87
N LYS A 44 5.08 -0.15 12.45
CA LYS A 44 5.11 0.43 13.79
C LYS A 44 4.52 1.84 13.84
N SER A 45 4.68 2.63 12.77
CA SER A 45 4.28 4.04 12.76
C SER A 45 3.05 4.30 11.91
N HIS A 46 2.76 3.46 10.91
CA HIS A 46 1.83 3.79 9.82
C HIS A 46 0.44 4.22 10.29
N ALA A 47 -0.12 3.57 11.32
CA ALA A 47 -1.43 3.97 11.84
C ALA A 47 -1.43 5.42 12.38
N ARG A 48 -0.35 5.85 13.03
CA ARG A 48 -0.18 7.22 13.53
C ARG A 48 0.11 8.18 12.38
N ASP A 49 0.91 7.75 11.40
CA ASP A 49 1.22 8.53 10.20
C ASP A 49 -0.07 8.84 9.40
N ILE A 50 -0.98 7.86 9.29
CA ILE A 50 -2.31 8.04 8.73
C ILE A 50 -3.05 9.12 9.53
N LEU A 51 -3.26 8.92 10.84
CA LEU A 51 -4.05 9.84 11.68
C LEU A 51 -3.54 11.29 11.62
N ASN A 52 -2.22 11.49 11.65
CA ASN A 52 -1.64 12.83 11.57
C ASN A 52 -1.83 13.51 10.21
N ASN A 53 -1.95 12.74 9.12
CA ASN A 53 -2.15 13.26 7.77
C ASN A 53 -3.63 13.52 7.43
N PHE A 54 -4.54 13.25 8.37
CA PHE A 54 -5.98 13.56 8.27
C PHE A 54 -6.39 14.81 9.07
N VAL A 55 -5.41 15.48 9.70
CA VAL A 55 -5.60 16.74 10.44
C VAL A 55 -5.13 17.92 9.61
#